data_AF-A0A9W8P6E2-F1
#
_entry.id   AF-A0A9W8P6E2-F1
#
_cell.length_a   1.000
_cell.length_b   1.000
_cell.length_c   1.000
_cell.angle_alpha   90.00
_cell.angle_beta   90.00
_cell.angle_gamma   90.00
#
_symmetry.space_group_name_H-M   'P 1'
#
loop_
_entity.id
_entity.type
_entity.pdbx_description
1 polymer ?
#
loop_
_entity_poly.entity_id
_entity_poly.type
_entity_poly.pdbx_seq_one_letter_code
_entity_poly.pdbx_strand_id
1 'polypeptide(L)'
;MEPSVRYLKCSASPTSGANVAKCEKRGISACSKCRLVRYCSKQCQEAHWSSHKKDCRHPYNRPDWKPTWVSENREPAFAGSDTPQTHFRTHWAPEYLWGNTPAVDCLQLERNEGIFESVDRDFNLCFAASGDIRNLVMTVNGLPDDYQGRCKILLNDRSDHVTVRNILILYALLRDGPSPELAAETALHLMYSAALRSSDSSELRHCINAVYGDVMSVFVQSPAFSSIIRMNLGGMRRKSFPIRGVGTLSIEQAASNLFGEALTKLQASHNLQDSRKAMHDVMLSPERVDYRDRYLSGLKPSHRLSFLRFRESGVLIPFADADLGTFQEPNQLLFTASGKWVSMDSANPLFSWNVNEVVKSGQAHGLDNADIYGCLFVHVKAQFLEFARRVEKLHIDIHVSQLDARVASGLLQKGEMNPTLFGINPKFDRIETSNIADYAGIPSVLQDWSPVLNRGNKNAVVLVYLMNWVMKQPGASYSMMGPMATTNMKDLMERTSSMLDVDLRALIFKANMRRDPAFNNVLYNIDVFLDNHKHLQDYLTSIETNHIAELCKLQLRTRNRICSKRFGVPLGARPNALPSVTKTEFYNIYMVGGCEPGVRFLEFGLSLNTTI
;
A
#
# COMPACT_ATOMS: atom_id res chain seq x y z
N MET A 1 0.46 -1.53 28.41
CA MET A 1 1.27 -2.72 28.02
C MET A 1 2.58 -2.21 27.46
N GLU A 2 3.72 -2.69 27.98
CA GLU A 2 5.04 -2.31 27.44
C GLU A 2 5.16 -2.76 25.97
N PRO A 3 5.76 -1.94 25.08
CA PRO A 3 5.88 -2.31 23.67
C PRO A 3 6.79 -3.54 23.53
N SER A 4 6.28 -4.62 22.92
CA SER A 4 7.02 -5.84 22.61
C SER A 4 8.06 -5.68 21.48
N VAL A 5 8.51 -4.46 21.22
CA VAL A 5 9.73 -4.15 20.45
C VAL A 5 10.67 -3.40 21.37
N ARG A 6 11.62 -4.16 21.96
CA ARG A 6 12.73 -3.66 22.77
C ARG A 6 13.39 -2.49 22.04
N TYR A 7 13.69 -1.41 22.75
CA TYR A 7 14.44 -0.26 22.25
C TYR A 7 15.57 -0.65 21.29
N LEU A 8 15.81 0.16 20.25
CA LEU A 8 16.89 -0.10 19.29
C LEU A 8 18.19 -0.47 19.99
N LYS A 9 18.73 -1.62 19.60
CA LYS A 9 20.03 -2.09 20.06
C LYS A 9 21.13 -1.20 19.48
N CYS A 10 22.27 -1.22 20.16
CA CYS A 10 23.48 -0.59 19.67
C CYS A 10 23.88 -1.22 18.33
N SER A 11 24.16 -0.39 17.33
CA SER A 11 24.60 -0.85 15.99
C SER A 11 26.04 -1.39 15.96
N ALA A 12 26.71 -1.48 17.11
CA ALA A 12 28.06 -2.02 17.17
C ALA A 12 28.01 -3.54 17.01
N SER A 13 28.36 -3.97 15.80
CA SER A 13 28.67 -5.35 15.48
C SER A 13 30.20 -5.52 15.41
N PRO A 14 30.72 -6.74 15.65
CA PRO A 14 32.15 -6.99 15.67
C PRO A 14 32.73 -6.78 14.26
N THR A 15 33.90 -6.15 14.19
CA THR A 15 34.69 -6.16 12.95
C THR A 15 35.13 -7.60 12.67
N SER A 16 34.95 -8.06 11.43
CA SER A 16 35.41 -9.36 10.93
C SER A 16 36.86 -9.62 11.37
N GLY A 17 37.06 -10.56 12.30
CA GLY A 17 38.37 -10.93 12.83
C GLY A 17 38.50 -10.96 14.36
N ALA A 18 37.53 -10.42 15.11
CA ALA A 18 37.52 -10.49 16.59
C ALA A 18 36.31 -11.26 17.11
N ASN A 19 36.54 -12.31 17.92
CA ASN A 19 35.52 -13.08 18.67
C ASN A 19 34.89 -12.23 19.81
N VAL A 20 34.28 -11.09 19.46
CA VAL A 20 33.55 -10.24 20.42
C VAL A 20 32.07 -10.36 20.10
N ALA A 21 31.22 -10.51 21.11
CA ALA A 21 29.77 -10.58 20.91
C ALA A 21 29.18 -9.24 20.43
N LYS A 22 28.09 -9.29 19.66
CA LYS A 22 27.31 -8.10 19.26
C LYS A 22 26.84 -7.33 20.51
N CYS A 23 26.89 -6.00 20.48
CA CYS A 23 26.48 -5.19 21.62
C CYS A 23 24.95 -5.20 21.77
N GLU A 24 24.45 -5.87 22.81
CA GLU A 24 23.02 -5.97 23.11
C GLU A 24 22.45 -4.77 23.91
N LYS A 25 23.31 -3.80 24.27
CA LYS A 25 22.88 -2.59 24.99
C LYS A 25 22.01 -1.70 24.11
N ARG A 26 21.11 -0.91 24.73
CA ARG A 26 20.30 0.10 24.05
C ARG A 26 21.17 1.18 23.39
N GLY A 27 20.88 1.51 22.14
CA GLY A 27 21.49 2.62 21.41
C GLY A 27 20.91 3.97 21.86
N ILE A 28 21.68 4.73 22.63
CA ILE A 28 21.23 6.01 23.20
C ILE A 28 21.51 7.19 22.29
N SER A 29 22.61 7.18 21.54
CA SER A 29 23.04 8.31 20.71
C SER A 29 23.05 7.94 19.24
N ALA A 30 22.34 8.71 18.41
CA ALA A 30 22.35 8.53 16.96
C ALA A 30 23.67 9.03 16.35
N CYS A 31 24.10 8.45 15.23
CA CYS A 31 25.19 8.98 14.42
C CYS A 31 24.85 10.42 14.00
N SER A 32 25.69 11.39 14.38
CA SER A 32 25.42 12.82 14.16
C SER A 32 25.28 13.21 12.69
N LYS A 33 25.85 12.42 11.77
CA LYS A 33 25.84 12.72 10.33
C LYS A 33 24.62 12.13 9.62
N CYS A 34 24.41 10.82 9.70
CA CYS A 34 23.32 10.16 8.94
C CYS A 34 22.06 9.92 9.78
N ARG A 35 22.17 9.88 11.11
CA ARG A 35 21.11 9.54 12.07
C ARG A 35 20.46 8.15 11.92
N LEU A 36 20.94 7.34 10.98
CA LEU A 36 20.39 6.00 10.65
C LEU A 36 20.79 4.88 11.62
N VAL A 37 21.82 5.09 12.43
CA VAL A 37 22.36 4.10 13.37
C VAL A 37 22.53 4.72 14.75
N ARG A 38 22.47 3.90 15.81
CA ARG A 38 22.58 4.36 17.20
C ARG A 38 23.62 3.56 17.98
N TYR A 39 24.25 4.22 18.94
CA TYR A 39 25.31 3.64 19.76
C TYR A 39 25.02 3.81 21.25
N CYS A 40 25.43 2.83 22.06
CA CYS A 40 25.36 2.92 23.52
C CYS A 40 26.53 3.74 24.09
N SER A 41 27.62 3.90 23.33
CA SER A 41 28.85 4.61 23.75
C SER A 41 29.69 5.05 22.53
N LYS A 42 30.63 5.97 22.76
CA LYS A 42 31.62 6.39 21.74
C LYS A 42 32.50 5.22 21.28
N GLN A 43 32.90 4.33 22.20
CA GLN A 43 33.68 3.14 21.88
C GLN A 43 32.96 2.22 20.88
N CYS A 44 31.66 2.00 21.09
CA CYS A 44 30.83 1.23 20.16
C CYS A 44 30.71 1.91 18.78
N GLN A 45 30.65 3.24 18.74
CA GLN A 45 30.68 3.99 17.49
C GLN A 45 32.01 3.83 16.75
N GLU A 46 33.13 3.95 17.45
CA GLU A 46 34.47 3.79 16.88
C GLU A 46 34.69 2.37 16.35
N ALA A 47 34.24 1.34 17.09
CA ALA A 47 34.30 -0.05 16.65
C ALA A 47 33.48 -0.31 15.38
N HIS A 48 32.28 0.28 15.26
CA HIS A 48 31.42 0.13 14.08
C HIS A 48 31.85 1.02 12.90
N TRP A 49 32.72 2.00 13.12
CA TRP A 49 32.98 3.04 12.13
C TRP A 49 33.55 2.51 10.82
N SER A 50 34.40 1.48 10.86
CA SER A 50 35.05 0.90 9.66
C SER A 50 34.03 0.36 8.65
N SER A 51 32.98 -0.32 9.11
CA SER A 51 31.87 -0.78 8.25
C SER A 51 30.89 0.35 7.95
N HIS A 52 30.49 1.13 8.95
CA HIS A 52 29.46 2.17 8.81
C HIS A 52 29.88 3.35 7.94
N LYS A 53 31.18 3.68 7.87
CA LYS A 53 31.70 4.83 7.13
C LYS A 53 31.30 4.79 5.65
N LYS A 54 31.15 3.60 5.05
CA LYS A 54 30.70 3.42 3.66
C LYS A 54 29.30 3.99 3.44
N ASP A 55 28.36 3.60 4.29
CA ASP A 55 26.98 4.09 4.26
C ASP A 55 26.93 5.58 4.65
N CYS A 56 27.60 5.94 5.73
CA CYS A 56 27.57 7.31 6.28
C CYS A 56 28.15 8.35 5.30
N ARG A 57 29.11 7.95 4.47
CA ARG A 57 29.73 8.79 3.42
C ARG A 57 29.18 8.52 2.02
N HIS A 58 28.15 7.70 1.88
CA HIS A 58 27.54 7.41 0.58
C HIS A 58 27.09 8.71 -0.12
N PRO A 59 27.27 8.86 -1.45
CA PRO A 59 26.87 10.06 -2.18
C PRO A 59 25.43 10.50 -1.92
N TYR A 60 24.48 9.54 -1.86
CA TYR A 60 23.07 9.85 -1.55
C TYR A 60 22.83 10.43 -0.16
N ASN A 61 23.75 10.27 0.79
CA ASN A 61 23.64 10.90 2.11
C ASN A 61 24.23 12.33 2.15
N ARG A 62 24.72 12.86 1.03
CA ARG A 62 25.28 14.21 0.96
C ARG A 62 24.21 15.26 0.59
N PRO A 63 24.09 16.39 1.31
CA PRO A 63 23.13 17.44 0.96
C PRO A 63 23.29 18.00 -0.45
N ASP A 64 24.51 17.99 -1.00
CA ASP A 64 24.87 18.50 -2.33
C ASP A 64 24.74 17.46 -3.46
N TRP A 65 24.19 16.27 -3.19
CA TRP A 65 23.96 15.26 -4.23
C TRP A 65 23.05 15.80 -5.33
N LYS A 66 23.37 15.45 -6.58
CA LYS A 66 22.61 15.81 -7.77
C LYS A 66 22.22 14.55 -8.55
N PRO A 67 21.06 14.56 -9.21
CA PRO A 67 20.70 13.52 -10.16
C PRO A 67 21.75 13.26 -11.24
N THR A 68 21.71 12.05 -11.79
CA THR A 68 22.62 11.58 -12.83
C THR A 68 22.56 12.47 -14.07
N TRP A 69 21.36 12.80 -14.56
CA TRP A 69 21.21 13.68 -15.74
C TRP A 69 21.83 15.08 -15.53
N VAL A 70 21.82 15.61 -14.30
CA VAL A 70 22.46 16.89 -13.98
C VAL A 70 23.98 16.75 -13.99
N SER A 71 24.49 15.67 -13.39
CA SER A 71 25.92 15.40 -13.27
C SER A 71 26.56 15.13 -14.64
N GLU A 72 25.82 14.49 -15.54
CA GLU A 72 26.22 14.18 -16.92
C GLU A 72 25.86 15.30 -17.92
N ASN A 73 25.22 16.39 -17.45
CA ASN A 73 24.79 17.52 -18.27
C ASN A 73 23.92 17.12 -19.50
N ARG A 74 23.01 16.16 -19.30
CA ARG A 74 22.08 15.69 -20.34
C ARG A 74 20.62 16.02 -20.00
N GLU A 75 19.74 15.92 -20.99
CA GLU A 75 18.30 15.96 -20.75
C GLU A 75 17.86 14.68 -20.02
N PRO A 76 16.94 14.77 -19.04
CA PRO A 76 16.36 13.60 -18.42
C PRO A 76 15.39 12.90 -19.38
N ALA A 77 15.31 11.57 -19.29
CA ALA A 77 14.50 10.71 -20.14
C ALA A 77 12.99 11.03 -20.12
N PHE A 78 12.50 11.73 -19.10
CA PHE A 78 11.09 12.13 -18.96
C PHE A 78 10.76 13.52 -19.54
N ALA A 79 11.73 14.26 -20.08
CA ALA A 79 11.53 15.63 -20.58
C ALA A 79 11.46 15.75 -22.12
N GLY A 80 11.72 14.69 -22.88
CA GLY A 80 11.71 14.71 -24.35
C GLY A 80 10.31 14.62 -24.96
N SER A 81 10.04 15.39 -26.02
CA SER A 81 8.81 15.32 -26.82
C SER A 81 8.74 14.08 -27.73
N ASP A 82 9.90 13.54 -28.12
CA ASP A 82 10.04 12.38 -29.01
C ASP A 82 10.34 11.07 -28.28
N THR A 83 10.51 11.12 -26.95
CA THR A 83 10.62 9.93 -26.13
C THR A 83 9.21 9.42 -25.84
N PRO A 84 8.82 8.22 -26.30
CA PRO A 84 7.61 7.57 -25.81
C PRO A 84 7.67 7.64 -24.29
N GLN A 85 6.59 8.02 -23.60
CA GLN A 85 6.51 7.80 -22.16
C GLN A 85 6.82 6.33 -21.95
N THR A 86 8.05 6.02 -21.53
CA THR A 86 8.48 4.65 -21.39
C THR A 86 7.72 4.14 -20.18
N HIS A 87 6.57 3.52 -20.41
CA HIS A 87 6.16 2.44 -19.55
C HIS A 87 7.34 1.48 -19.60
N PHE A 88 8.02 1.29 -18.47
CA PHE A 88 9.01 0.23 -18.38
C PHE A 88 8.25 -1.08 -18.64
N ARG A 89 8.20 -1.48 -19.90
CA ARG A 89 7.47 -2.66 -20.34
C ARG A 89 8.39 -3.82 -20.06
N THR A 90 8.25 -4.38 -18.85
CA THR A 90 8.58 -5.78 -18.65
C THR A 90 7.83 -6.60 -19.71
N HIS A 91 8.40 -7.70 -20.19
CA HIS A 91 7.72 -8.60 -21.14
C HIS A 91 6.45 -9.26 -20.56
N TRP A 92 6.09 -8.95 -19.31
CA TRP A 92 4.90 -9.38 -18.58
C TRP A 92 4.24 -8.16 -17.94
N ALA A 93 2.92 -8.19 -17.72
CA ALA A 93 2.22 -7.11 -17.04
C ALA A 93 2.58 -7.12 -15.54
N PRO A 94 3.08 -6.01 -14.97
CA PRO A 94 3.38 -5.96 -13.54
C PRO A 94 2.08 -5.93 -12.72
N GLU A 95 2.14 -6.50 -11.51
CA GLU A 95 1.02 -6.50 -10.56
C GLU A 95 1.19 -5.41 -9.49
N TYR A 96 0.06 -4.87 -9.04
CA TYR A 96 -0.01 -3.84 -8.00
C TYR A 96 -0.13 -4.49 -6.62
N LEU A 97 0.99 -5.03 -6.11
CA LEU A 97 1.03 -5.79 -4.84
C LEU A 97 1.00 -4.92 -3.58
N TRP A 98 1.31 -3.63 -3.72
CA TRP A 98 1.35 -2.63 -2.66
C TRP A 98 0.47 -1.45 -3.06
N GLY A 99 -0.35 -0.97 -2.15
CA GLY A 99 -1.23 0.16 -2.37
C GLY A 99 -0.50 1.46 -2.69
N ASN A 100 -1.12 2.24 -3.56
CA ASN A 100 -0.70 3.58 -3.99
C ASN A 100 -1.42 4.72 -3.24
N THR A 101 -2.20 4.39 -2.22
CA THR A 101 -2.82 5.33 -1.30
C THR A 101 -2.60 4.85 0.14
N PRO A 102 -2.54 5.74 1.14
CA PRO A 102 -2.46 5.33 2.53
C PRO A 102 -3.64 4.46 2.96
N ALA A 103 -3.38 3.52 3.87
CA ALA A 103 -4.38 2.66 4.50
C ALA A 103 -5.49 3.47 5.19
N VAL A 104 -6.73 3.02 5.04
CA VAL A 104 -7.92 3.69 5.56
C VAL A 104 -8.71 2.72 6.45
N ASP A 105 -9.12 3.20 7.62
CA ASP A 105 -10.23 2.59 8.35
C ASP A 105 -11.53 3.00 7.66
N CYS A 106 -12.19 2.04 7.01
CA CYS A 106 -13.40 2.24 6.23
C CYS A 106 -14.67 2.38 7.09
N LEU A 107 -14.63 2.05 8.38
CA LEU A 107 -15.75 2.24 9.28
C LEU A 107 -15.81 3.69 9.78
N GLN A 108 -14.68 4.25 10.23
CA GLN A 108 -14.59 5.55 10.89
C GLN A 108 -15.73 5.72 11.91
N LEU A 109 -15.84 4.80 12.88
CA LEU A 109 -17.01 4.70 13.77
C LEU A 109 -17.30 6.02 14.51
N GLU A 110 -16.28 6.72 14.99
CA GLU A 110 -16.42 8.02 15.67
C GLU A 110 -17.18 9.07 14.83
N ARG A 111 -17.10 8.99 13.50
CA ARG A 111 -17.73 9.95 12.57
C ARG A 111 -19.01 9.42 11.92
N ASN A 112 -19.36 8.16 12.17
CA ASN A 112 -20.49 7.50 11.53
C ASN A 112 -21.47 6.95 12.57
N GLU A 113 -21.31 5.70 12.98
CA GLU A 113 -22.24 5.02 13.89
C GLU A 113 -22.10 5.45 15.35
N GLY A 114 -20.94 5.96 15.75
CA GLY A 114 -20.57 6.21 17.15
C GLY A 114 -19.86 4.99 17.75
N ILE A 115 -18.79 5.21 18.54
CA ILE A 115 -17.96 4.13 19.08
C ILE A 115 -18.77 3.27 20.05
N PHE A 116 -19.50 3.89 20.98
CA PHE A 116 -20.28 3.20 22.01
C PHE A 116 -21.51 2.50 21.44
N GLU A 117 -22.17 3.13 20.46
CA GLU A 117 -23.35 2.61 19.77
C GLU A 117 -23.03 1.46 18.80
N SER A 118 -21.75 1.20 18.57
CA SER A 118 -21.28 0.15 17.67
C SER A 118 -20.81 -1.12 18.38
N VAL A 119 -20.76 -1.14 19.71
CA VAL A 119 -20.19 -2.25 20.49
C VAL A 119 -20.88 -3.58 20.16
N ASP A 120 -22.21 -3.62 20.11
CA ASP A 120 -23.01 -4.81 19.85
C ASP A 120 -23.54 -4.90 18.41
N ARG A 121 -23.12 -3.98 17.53
CA ARG A 121 -23.60 -3.89 16.15
C ARG A 121 -22.81 -4.83 15.23
N ASP A 122 -23.51 -5.62 14.44
CA ASP A 122 -22.91 -6.36 13.33
C ASP A 122 -22.52 -5.44 12.17
N PHE A 123 -21.37 -5.72 11.55
CA PHE A 123 -20.89 -5.01 10.36
C PHE A 123 -20.55 -5.97 9.24
N ASN A 124 -21.05 -5.68 8.04
CA ASN A 124 -20.64 -6.37 6.82
C ASN A 124 -19.82 -5.41 5.94
N LEU A 125 -18.58 -5.77 5.64
CA LEU A 125 -17.64 -4.94 4.89
C LEU A 125 -17.26 -5.62 3.57
N CYS A 126 -17.16 -4.85 2.49
CA CYS A 126 -16.72 -5.33 1.19
C CYS A 126 -15.56 -4.48 0.67
N PHE A 127 -14.44 -5.12 0.39
CA PHE A 127 -13.32 -4.59 -0.37
C PHE A 127 -13.35 -5.25 -1.75
N ALA A 128 -13.99 -4.57 -2.71
CA ALA A 128 -14.43 -5.16 -3.98
C ALA A 128 -13.31 -5.42 -5.00
N ALA A 129 -12.21 -4.66 -4.92
CA ALA A 129 -11.00 -4.87 -5.73
C ALA A 129 -9.76 -4.43 -4.94
N SER A 130 -9.34 -5.30 -4.02
CA SER A 130 -8.30 -4.99 -3.06
C SER A 130 -6.98 -5.66 -3.41
N GLY A 131 -6.03 -4.86 -3.89
CA GLY A 131 -4.68 -5.30 -4.24
C GLY A 131 -3.85 -5.78 -3.04
N ASP A 132 -4.22 -5.39 -1.81
CA ASP A 132 -3.53 -5.74 -0.58
C ASP A 132 -4.49 -5.75 0.63
N ILE A 133 -3.98 -6.04 1.83
CA ILE A 133 -4.79 -6.21 3.06
C ILE A 133 -4.87 -4.97 3.96
N ARG A 134 -4.26 -3.83 3.58
CA ARG A 134 -4.03 -2.72 4.51
C ARG A 134 -5.30 -2.03 5.00
N ASN A 135 -6.30 -1.88 4.13
CA ASN A 135 -7.57 -1.24 4.49
C ASN A 135 -8.39 -2.15 5.41
N LEU A 136 -8.35 -3.46 5.16
CA LEU A 136 -8.93 -4.48 6.04
C LEU A 136 -8.30 -4.39 7.43
N VAL A 137 -6.97 -4.42 7.50
CA VAL A 137 -6.20 -4.32 8.75
C VAL A 137 -6.56 -3.05 9.51
N MET A 138 -6.51 -1.88 8.86
CA MET A 138 -6.84 -0.60 9.50
C MET A 138 -8.28 -0.54 9.99
N THR A 139 -9.23 -1.10 9.23
CA THR A 139 -10.65 -1.08 9.59
C THR A 139 -10.93 -1.95 10.81
N VAL A 140 -10.36 -3.15 10.89
CA VAL A 140 -10.51 -4.03 12.05
C VAL A 140 -9.79 -3.46 13.28
N ASN A 141 -8.62 -2.84 13.10
CA ASN A 141 -7.93 -2.14 14.19
C ASN A 141 -8.72 -0.94 14.73
N GLY A 142 -9.64 -0.37 13.95
CA GLY A 142 -10.53 0.71 14.35
C GLY A 142 -11.76 0.26 15.17
N LEU A 143 -12.00 -1.05 15.32
CA LEU A 143 -13.09 -1.56 16.15
C LEU A 143 -12.81 -1.34 17.65
N PRO A 144 -13.84 -1.09 18.49
CA PRO A 144 -13.68 -0.96 19.94
C PRO A 144 -13.04 -2.20 20.57
N ASP A 145 -12.31 -2.02 21.67
CA ASP A 145 -11.72 -3.13 22.46
C ASP A 145 -12.76 -4.12 22.96
N ASP A 146 -13.94 -3.63 23.30
CA ASP A 146 -15.05 -4.36 23.89
C ASP A 146 -16.12 -4.74 22.85
N TYR A 147 -15.83 -4.62 21.55
CA TYR A 147 -16.75 -5.01 20.48
C TYR A 147 -17.26 -6.46 20.65
N GLN A 148 -18.58 -6.62 20.69
CA GLN A 148 -19.30 -7.89 20.86
C GLN A 148 -20.07 -8.32 19.60
N GLY A 149 -20.25 -7.41 18.63
CA GLY A 149 -20.88 -7.72 17.36
C GLY A 149 -20.05 -8.67 16.49
N ARG A 150 -20.59 -9.02 15.32
CA ARG A 150 -19.91 -9.78 14.28
C ARG A 150 -19.48 -8.89 13.13
N CYS A 151 -18.21 -8.94 12.77
CA CYS A 151 -17.69 -8.27 11.59
C CYS A 151 -17.43 -9.30 10.48
N LYS A 152 -18.20 -9.25 9.40
CA LYS A 152 -18.03 -10.12 8.22
C LYS A 152 -17.41 -9.33 7.09
N ILE A 153 -16.33 -9.83 6.52
CA ILE A 153 -15.52 -9.09 5.56
C ILE A 153 -15.39 -9.90 4.27
N LEU A 154 -15.72 -9.28 3.14
CA LEU A 154 -15.37 -9.75 1.81
C LEU A 154 -14.13 -9.01 1.32
N LEU A 155 -13.07 -9.74 0.96
CA LEU A 155 -11.88 -9.25 0.28
C LEU A 155 -11.81 -9.88 -1.12
N ASN A 156 -12.04 -9.10 -2.16
CA ASN A 156 -12.06 -9.60 -3.54
C ASN A 156 -10.95 -8.96 -4.38
N ASP A 157 -10.30 -9.76 -5.22
CA ASP A 157 -9.47 -9.27 -6.33
C ASP A 157 -9.57 -10.24 -7.51
N ARG A 158 -9.34 -9.76 -8.73
CA ARG A 158 -9.39 -10.61 -9.93
C ARG A 158 -8.06 -11.31 -10.22
N SER A 159 -6.94 -10.76 -9.74
CA SER A 159 -5.61 -11.28 -10.00
C SER A 159 -5.36 -12.52 -9.16
N ASP A 160 -4.97 -13.59 -9.85
CA ASP A 160 -4.53 -14.85 -9.26
C ASP A 160 -3.36 -14.62 -8.30
N HIS A 161 -2.41 -13.77 -8.72
CA HIS A 161 -1.20 -13.49 -7.98
C HIS A 161 -1.50 -12.73 -6.68
N VAL A 162 -2.31 -11.67 -6.78
CA VAL A 162 -2.74 -10.87 -5.65
C VAL A 162 -3.52 -11.72 -4.66
N THR A 163 -4.52 -12.48 -5.15
CA THR A 163 -5.44 -13.22 -4.29
C THR A 163 -4.71 -14.34 -3.53
N VAL A 164 -3.90 -15.16 -4.22
CA VAL A 164 -3.11 -16.21 -3.56
C VAL A 164 -2.16 -15.62 -2.52
N ARG A 165 -1.50 -14.50 -2.83
CA ARG A 165 -0.61 -13.81 -1.89
C ARG A 165 -1.39 -13.33 -0.65
N ASN A 166 -2.53 -12.67 -0.84
CA ASN A 166 -3.33 -12.15 0.27
C ASN A 166 -3.88 -13.28 1.15
N ILE A 167 -4.33 -14.40 0.56
CA ILE A 167 -4.76 -15.59 1.30
C ILE A 167 -3.63 -16.13 2.17
N LEU A 168 -2.42 -16.30 1.61
CA LEU A 168 -1.28 -16.86 2.35
C LEU A 168 -0.77 -15.92 3.44
N ILE A 169 -0.76 -14.61 3.20
CA ILE A 169 -0.40 -13.61 4.21
C ILE A 169 -1.43 -13.60 5.35
N LEU A 170 -2.73 -13.57 5.03
CA LEU A 170 -3.79 -13.61 6.04
C LEU A 170 -3.74 -14.92 6.83
N TYR A 171 -3.55 -16.06 6.16
CA TYR A 171 -3.44 -17.34 6.85
C TYR A 171 -2.22 -17.39 7.77
N ALA A 172 -1.04 -16.96 7.31
CA ALA A 172 0.16 -16.89 8.15
C ALA A 172 -0.02 -15.95 9.36
N LEU A 173 -0.74 -14.85 9.19
CA LEU A 173 -1.02 -13.87 10.24
C LEU A 173 -2.05 -14.37 11.27
N LEU A 174 -3.05 -15.14 10.81
CA LEU A 174 -4.25 -15.42 11.60
C LEU A 174 -4.36 -16.87 12.08
N ARG A 175 -3.61 -17.83 11.53
CA ARG A 175 -3.67 -19.22 12.00
C ARG A 175 -3.23 -19.38 13.46
N ASP A 176 -3.68 -20.46 14.09
CA ASP A 176 -3.20 -20.90 15.39
C ASP A 176 -1.78 -21.48 15.32
N GLY A 177 -1.04 -21.33 16.43
CA GLY A 177 0.31 -21.85 16.63
C GLY A 177 1.33 -20.74 16.91
N PRO A 178 1.72 -19.92 15.92
CA PRO A 178 2.63 -18.80 16.14
C PRO A 178 2.02 -17.71 17.04
N SER A 179 2.82 -17.12 17.92
CA SER A 179 2.38 -15.95 18.70
C SER A 179 1.99 -14.80 17.76
N PRO A 180 1.05 -13.92 18.16
CA PRO A 180 0.69 -12.73 17.37
C PRO A 180 1.90 -11.91 16.91
N GLU A 181 2.93 -11.78 17.76
CA GLU A 181 4.15 -11.03 17.46
C GLU A 181 4.99 -11.68 16.34
N LEU A 182 5.13 -13.01 16.36
CA LEU A 182 5.87 -13.74 15.33
C LEU A 182 5.07 -13.74 14.02
N ALA A 183 3.76 -13.99 14.09
CA ALA A 183 2.87 -13.97 12.94
C ALA A 183 2.87 -12.61 12.24
N ALA A 184 2.82 -11.50 13.01
CA ALA A 184 2.88 -10.14 12.49
C ALA A 184 4.19 -9.84 11.75
N GLU A 185 5.32 -10.28 12.29
CA GLU A 185 6.62 -10.06 11.64
C GLU A 185 6.79 -10.94 10.38
N THR A 186 6.37 -12.20 10.44
CA THR A 186 6.34 -13.08 9.26
C THR A 186 5.48 -12.46 8.15
N ALA A 187 4.24 -12.05 8.48
CA ALA A 187 3.33 -11.43 7.51
C ALA A 187 3.92 -10.15 6.90
N LEU A 188 4.63 -9.33 7.68
CA LEU A 188 5.35 -8.16 7.18
C LEU A 188 6.38 -8.55 6.12
N HIS A 189 7.21 -9.55 6.39
CA HIS A 189 8.24 -9.99 5.44
C HIS A 189 7.62 -10.65 4.20
N LEU A 190 6.57 -11.46 4.36
CA LEU A 190 5.80 -12.00 3.24
C LEU A 190 5.21 -10.89 2.35
N MET A 191 4.80 -9.76 2.95
CA MET A 191 4.21 -8.65 2.23
C MET A 191 5.26 -7.78 1.51
N TYR A 192 6.39 -7.46 2.17
CA TYR A 192 7.27 -6.38 1.74
C TYR A 192 8.74 -6.77 1.51
N SER A 193 9.15 -8.00 1.80
CA SER A 193 10.54 -8.43 1.63
C SER A 193 10.69 -9.47 0.52
N ALA A 194 11.58 -9.21 -0.44
CA ALA A 194 11.94 -10.09 -1.56
C ALA A 194 12.73 -11.33 -1.11
N ALA A 195 13.37 -11.27 0.05
CA ALA A 195 14.00 -12.40 0.70
C ALA A 195 13.40 -12.60 2.10
N LEU A 196 13.41 -13.84 2.57
CA LEU A 196 12.85 -14.34 3.81
C LEU A 196 13.94 -14.99 4.65
N ARG A 197 13.75 -14.99 5.97
CA ARG A 197 14.51 -15.87 6.85
C ARG A 197 14.10 -17.31 6.63
N SER A 198 14.96 -18.26 6.99
CA SER A 198 14.63 -19.68 6.91
C SER A 198 13.38 -20.03 7.73
N SER A 199 13.14 -19.34 8.85
CA SER A 199 11.90 -19.46 9.65
C SER A 199 10.67 -19.00 8.88
N ASP A 200 10.72 -17.81 8.28
CA ASP A 200 9.58 -17.23 7.55
C ASP A 200 9.29 -18.04 6.26
N SER A 201 10.33 -18.53 5.58
CA SER A 201 10.21 -19.43 4.43
C SER A 201 9.62 -20.79 4.82
N SER A 202 9.97 -21.32 5.99
CA SER A 202 9.37 -22.55 6.52
C SER A 202 7.89 -22.33 6.85
N GLU A 203 7.55 -21.21 7.47
CA GLU A 203 6.16 -20.82 7.75
C GLU A 203 5.35 -20.65 6.46
N LEU A 204 5.92 -20.03 5.43
CA LEU A 204 5.28 -19.90 4.13
C LEU A 204 4.99 -21.27 3.49
N ARG A 205 5.95 -22.20 3.53
CA ARG A 205 5.77 -23.57 3.02
C ARG A 205 4.67 -24.31 3.79
N HIS A 206 4.63 -24.15 5.11
CA HIS A 206 3.56 -24.68 5.94
C HIS A 206 2.19 -24.13 5.52
N CYS A 207 2.09 -22.80 5.36
CA CYS A 207 0.87 -22.13 4.91
C CYS A 207 0.42 -22.62 3.53
N ILE A 208 1.35 -22.78 2.59
CA ILE A 208 1.05 -23.30 1.25
C ILE A 208 0.50 -24.73 1.32
N ASN A 209 1.14 -25.61 2.08
CA ASN A 209 0.66 -26.98 2.25
C ASN A 209 -0.72 -27.02 2.91
N ALA A 210 -0.96 -26.20 3.94
CA ALA A 210 -2.25 -26.15 4.62
C ALA A 210 -3.36 -25.62 3.71
N VAL A 211 -3.09 -24.57 2.92
CA VAL A 211 -4.10 -23.92 2.09
C VAL A 211 -4.32 -24.67 0.78
N TYR A 212 -3.26 -25.16 0.13
CA TYR A 212 -3.27 -25.69 -1.24
C TYR A 212 -2.79 -27.14 -1.40
N GLY A 213 -2.31 -27.80 -0.34
CA GLY A 213 -1.74 -29.15 -0.43
C GLY A 213 -2.69 -30.20 -1.03
N ASP A 214 -4.00 -30.07 -0.78
CA ASP A 214 -5.05 -30.93 -1.32
C ASP A 214 -5.18 -30.86 -2.85
N VAL A 215 -4.92 -29.70 -3.45
CA VAL A 215 -4.96 -29.53 -4.92
C VAL A 215 -3.58 -29.61 -5.56
N MET A 216 -2.51 -29.27 -4.82
CA MET A 216 -1.13 -29.38 -5.29
C MET A 216 -0.73 -30.83 -5.54
N SER A 217 -1.08 -31.75 -4.64
CA SER A 217 -0.75 -33.18 -4.80
C SER A 217 -1.30 -33.74 -6.11
N VAL A 218 -2.55 -33.40 -6.44
CA VAL A 218 -3.20 -33.87 -7.66
C VAL A 218 -2.64 -33.17 -8.90
N PHE A 219 -2.34 -31.87 -8.80
CA PHE A 219 -1.71 -31.12 -9.89
C PHE A 219 -0.33 -31.70 -10.28
N VAL A 220 0.48 -32.11 -9.30
CA VAL A 220 1.79 -32.77 -9.56
C VAL A 220 1.61 -34.15 -10.19
N GLN A 221 0.71 -34.97 -9.65
CA GLN A 221 0.61 -36.37 -10.03
C GLN A 221 -0.02 -36.59 -11.40
N SER A 222 -0.92 -35.71 -11.83
CA SER A 222 -1.69 -35.93 -13.05
C SER A 222 -2.18 -34.61 -13.68
N PRO A 223 -1.28 -33.85 -14.35
CA PRO A 223 -1.66 -32.62 -15.06
C PRO A 223 -2.81 -32.84 -16.07
N ALA A 224 -2.87 -34.01 -16.72
CA ALA A 224 -3.94 -34.37 -17.65
C ALA A 224 -5.34 -34.50 -16.98
N PHE A 225 -5.39 -34.75 -15.67
CA PHE A 225 -6.63 -34.87 -14.89
C PHE A 225 -7.09 -33.54 -14.29
N SER A 226 -6.35 -32.43 -14.47
CA SER A 226 -6.76 -31.11 -13.97
C SER A 226 -8.14 -30.70 -14.50
N SER A 227 -8.48 -31.08 -15.73
CA SER A 227 -9.79 -30.84 -16.33
C SER A 227 -10.93 -31.57 -15.61
N ILE A 228 -10.70 -32.80 -15.15
CA ILE A 228 -11.69 -33.59 -14.41
C ILE A 228 -11.90 -33.01 -13.01
N ILE A 229 -10.83 -32.54 -12.35
CA ILE A 229 -10.93 -31.89 -11.04
C ILE A 229 -11.63 -30.53 -11.14
N ARG A 230 -11.36 -29.75 -12.19
CA ARG A 230 -12.09 -28.50 -12.48
C ARG A 230 -13.60 -28.75 -12.60
N MET A 231 -14.01 -29.86 -13.24
CA MET A 231 -15.40 -30.27 -13.32
C MET A 231 -15.96 -30.69 -11.95
N ASN A 232 -15.22 -31.49 -11.17
CA ASN A 232 -15.64 -31.94 -9.84
C ASN A 232 -15.76 -30.80 -8.81
N LEU A 233 -15.00 -29.72 -8.95
CA LEU A 233 -15.12 -28.51 -8.12
C LEU A 233 -16.30 -27.62 -8.51
N GLY A 234 -17.09 -27.98 -9.53
CA GLY A 234 -18.17 -27.12 -10.03
C GLY A 234 -17.68 -25.75 -10.50
N GLY A 235 -16.43 -25.68 -10.99
CA GLY A 235 -15.78 -24.44 -11.42
C GLY A 235 -15.20 -23.55 -10.32
N MET A 236 -15.54 -23.78 -9.04
CA MET A 236 -15.12 -22.94 -7.91
C MET A 236 -14.53 -23.77 -6.76
N ARG A 237 -13.30 -23.50 -6.38
CA ARG A 237 -12.71 -24.06 -5.16
C ARG A 237 -13.12 -23.24 -3.96
N ARG A 238 -13.72 -23.90 -2.97
CA ARG A 238 -14.07 -23.31 -1.67
C ARG A 238 -13.40 -24.06 -0.53
N LYS A 239 -12.86 -23.33 0.43
CA LYS A 239 -12.25 -23.89 1.65
C LYS A 239 -12.41 -22.90 2.79
N SER A 240 -12.58 -23.41 4.00
CA SER A 240 -12.64 -22.59 5.20
C SER A 240 -11.65 -23.12 6.22
N PHE A 241 -11.04 -22.21 6.96
CA PHE A 241 -10.03 -22.47 7.96
C PHE A 241 -10.46 -21.80 9.27
N PRO A 242 -10.33 -22.48 10.41
CA PRO A 242 -10.31 -21.78 11.68
C PRO A 242 -9.10 -20.84 11.71
N ILE A 243 -9.29 -19.70 12.34
CA ILE A 243 -8.26 -18.72 12.65
C ILE A 243 -8.26 -18.48 14.16
N ARG A 244 -7.22 -17.84 14.67
CA ARG A 244 -7.14 -17.43 16.07
C ARG A 244 -8.41 -16.70 16.48
N GLY A 245 -8.95 -17.04 17.63
CA GLY A 245 -10.25 -16.54 18.09
C GLY A 245 -11.41 -17.40 17.58
N VAL A 246 -12.60 -16.78 17.48
CA VAL A 246 -13.86 -17.48 17.16
C VAL A 246 -14.29 -17.38 15.70
N GLY A 247 -13.59 -16.56 14.91
CA GLY A 247 -13.92 -16.29 13.52
C GLY A 247 -13.37 -17.32 12.54
N THR A 248 -13.55 -17.06 11.24
CA THR A 248 -13.09 -17.94 10.16
C THR A 248 -12.40 -17.18 9.03
N LEU A 249 -11.43 -17.83 8.38
CA LEU A 249 -10.92 -17.43 7.06
C LEU A 249 -11.47 -18.40 6.02
N SER A 250 -12.26 -17.91 5.09
CA SER A 250 -12.81 -18.72 3.98
C SER A 250 -12.34 -18.16 2.64
N ILE A 251 -12.23 -19.04 1.65
CA ILE A 251 -11.74 -18.69 0.31
C ILE A 251 -12.69 -19.19 -0.78
N GLU A 252 -12.79 -18.45 -1.87
CA GLU A 252 -13.50 -18.84 -3.09
C GLU A 252 -12.67 -18.47 -4.33
N GLN A 253 -12.14 -19.47 -5.04
CA GLN A 253 -11.21 -19.27 -6.16
C GLN A 253 -11.63 -20.03 -7.41
N ALA A 254 -11.52 -19.40 -8.57
CA ALA A 254 -11.79 -20.04 -9.86
C ALA A 254 -10.86 -21.21 -10.11
N ALA A 255 -11.44 -22.40 -10.33
CA ALA A 255 -10.65 -23.60 -10.60
C ALA A 255 -9.84 -23.42 -11.91
N SER A 256 -10.38 -22.72 -12.90
CA SER A 256 -9.68 -22.38 -14.14
C SER A 256 -8.39 -21.59 -13.89
N ASN A 257 -8.41 -20.67 -12.94
CA ASN A 257 -7.31 -19.77 -12.63
C ASN A 257 -6.31 -20.43 -11.66
N LEU A 258 -6.82 -21.24 -10.73
CA LEU A 258 -6.00 -21.96 -9.77
C LEU A 258 -5.09 -23.00 -10.46
N PHE A 259 -5.65 -23.85 -11.34
CA PHE A 259 -4.92 -24.91 -12.03
C PHE A 259 -4.12 -24.37 -13.22
N GLY A 260 -3.17 -23.48 -12.97
CA GLY A 260 -2.32 -22.82 -13.95
C GLY A 260 -1.17 -22.10 -13.25
N GLU A 261 -0.96 -20.83 -13.60
CA GLU A 261 0.16 -20.03 -13.07
C GLU A 261 0.18 -19.95 -11.54
N ALA A 262 -0.99 -19.90 -10.88
CA ALA A 262 -1.10 -19.87 -9.43
C ALA A 262 -0.42 -21.07 -8.75
N LEU A 263 -0.79 -22.30 -9.10
CA LEU A 263 -0.17 -23.51 -8.51
C LEU A 263 1.26 -23.72 -8.99
N THR A 264 1.58 -23.44 -10.26
CA THR A 264 2.96 -23.52 -10.75
C THR A 264 3.89 -22.59 -9.98
N LYS A 265 3.43 -21.37 -9.65
CA LYS A 265 4.17 -20.42 -8.82
C LYS A 265 4.46 -20.98 -7.43
N LEU A 266 3.46 -21.56 -6.76
CA LEU A 266 3.63 -22.09 -5.39
C LEU A 266 4.54 -23.32 -5.30
N GLN A 267 4.83 -23.95 -6.44
CA GLN A 267 5.78 -25.06 -6.55
C GLN A 267 7.17 -24.60 -6.98
N ALA A 268 7.27 -23.41 -7.57
CA ALA A 268 8.51 -22.92 -8.11
C ALA A 268 9.51 -22.66 -6.98
N SER A 269 10.69 -23.25 -7.10
CA SER A 269 11.82 -22.96 -6.24
C SER A 269 12.85 -22.19 -7.04
N HIS A 270 13.17 -20.98 -6.59
CA HIS A 270 14.21 -20.14 -7.17
C HIS A 270 15.38 -20.09 -6.20
N ASN A 271 16.59 -19.87 -6.71
CA ASN A 271 17.71 -19.52 -5.83
C ASN A 271 17.71 -18.02 -5.56
N LEU A 272 18.24 -17.64 -4.40
CA LEU A 272 18.24 -16.26 -3.93
C LEU A 272 18.99 -15.29 -4.88
N GLN A 273 20.08 -15.75 -5.50
CA GLN A 273 20.92 -14.91 -6.35
C GLN A 273 20.16 -14.47 -7.61
N ASP A 274 19.52 -15.42 -8.29
CA ASP A 274 18.72 -15.13 -9.48
C ASP A 274 17.48 -14.29 -9.15
N SER A 275 16.80 -14.58 -8.04
CA SER A 275 15.68 -13.76 -7.57
C SER A 275 16.10 -12.32 -7.26
N ARG A 276 17.25 -12.11 -6.60
CA ARG A 276 17.79 -10.77 -6.36
C ARG A 276 18.12 -10.06 -7.66
N LYS A 277 18.75 -10.76 -8.61
CA LYS A 277 19.02 -10.22 -9.94
C LYS A 277 17.73 -9.80 -10.66
N ALA A 278 16.71 -10.67 -10.68
CA ALA A 278 15.43 -10.36 -11.31
C ALA A 278 14.73 -9.14 -10.69
N MET A 279 14.83 -8.98 -9.36
CA MET A 279 14.36 -7.79 -8.66
C MET A 279 15.18 -6.55 -9.07
N HIS A 280 16.51 -6.63 -9.10
CA HIS A 280 17.38 -5.51 -9.48
C HIS A 280 17.19 -5.07 -10.93
N ASP A 281 16.99 -6.01 -11.85
CA ASP A 281 16.76 -5.75 -13.27
C ASP A 281 15.50 -4.89 -13.49
N VAL A 282 14.55 -4.89 -12.55
CA VAL A 282 13.38 -4.00 -12.54
C VAL A 282 13.58 -2.78 -11.64
N MET A 283 13.82 -3.00 -10.34
CA MET A 283 13.82 -1.96 -9.31
C MET A 283 15.02 -1.02 -9.39
N LEU A 284 16.15 -1.51 -9.92
CA LEU A 284 17.42 -0.80 -10.07
C LEU A 284 17.85 -0.69 -11.53
N SER A 285 16.94 -0.91 -12.48
CA SER A 285 17.21 -0.82 -13.92
C SER A 285 17.99 0.48 -14.24
N PRO A 286 19.12 0.39 -14.98
CA PRO A 286 19.86 1.57 -15.43
C PRO A 286 19.02 2.48 -16.32
N GLU A 287 18.13 1.92 -17.15
CA GLU A 287 17.23 2.67 -18.04
C GLU A 287 16.24 3.56 -17.27
N ARG A 288 16.03 3.24 -15.98
CA ARG A 288 15.09 3.93 -15.09
C ARG A 288 15.78 4.87 -14.11
N VAL A 289 17.09 5.12 -14.29
CA VAL A 289 17.88 5.99 -13.39
C VAL A 289 17.27 7.38 -13.25
N ASP A 290 16.77 8.00 -14.33
CA ASP A 290 16.22 9.35 -14.25
C ASP A 290 14.89 9.41 -13.50
N TYR A 291 14.04 8.39 -13.65
CA TYR A 291 12.79 8.31 -12.90
C TYR A 291 13.06 8.10 -11.41
N ARG A 292 14.03 7.23 -11.08
CA ARG A 292 14.48 7.00 -9.71
C ARG A 292 15.11 8.25 -9.11
N ASP A 293 16.03 8.89 -9.83
CA ASP A 293 16.72 10.09 -9.38
C ASP A 293 15.77 11.29 -9.25
N ARG A 294 14.71 11.36 -10.06
CA ARG A 294 13.63 12.34 -9.90
C ARG A 294 12.96 12.20 -8.54
N TYR A 295 12.55 10.97 -8.16
CA TYR A 295 12.01 10.71 -6.83
C TYR A 295 13.03 11.04 -5.73
N LEU A 296 14.27 10.56 -5.85
CA LEU A 296 15.33 10.81 -4.87
C LEU A 296 15.64 12.30 -4.70
N SER A 297 15.56 13.10 -5.76
CA SER A 297 15.84 14.54 -5.71
C SER A 297 14.93 15.31 -4.76
N GLY A 298 13.74 14.77 -4.50
CA GLY A 298 12.78 15.33 -3.56
C GLY A 298 13.00 14.91 -2.11
N LEU A 299 13.91 13.98 -1.83
CA LEU A 299 14.10 13.38 -0.51
C LEU A 299 15.26 13.99 0.29
N LYS A 300 15.12 13.96 1.62
CA LYS A 300 16.20 14.27 2.55
C LYS A 300 17.37 13.27 2.39
N PRO A 301 18.61 13.67 2.70
CA PRO A 301 19.79 12.83 2.43
C PRO A 301 19.73 11.42 3.04
N SER A 302 19.35 11.30 4.30
CA SER A 302 19.23 10.00 4.98
C SER A 302 18.08 9.15 4.44
N HIS A 303 16.98 9.78 3.99
CA HIS A 303 15.86 9.06 3.38
C HIS A 303 16.25 8.46 2.02
N ARG A 304 17.08 9.15 1.22
CA ARG A 304 17.63 8.57 -0.02
C ARG A 304 18.45 7.31 0.27
N LEU A 305 19.24 7.33 1.34
CA LEU A 305 20.05 6.16 1.72
C LEU A 305 19.18 5.01 2.24
N SER A 306 18.18 5.31 3.08
CA SER A 306 17.21 4.32 3.57
C SER A 306 16.42 3.69 2.40
N PHE A 307 15.98 4.50 1.44
CA PHE A 307 15.36 4.03 0.18
C PHE A 307 16.30 3.12 -0.62
N LEU A 308 17.53 3.56 -0.87
CA LEU A 308 18.50 2.76 -1.63
C LEU A 308 18.73 1.41 -0.95
N ARG A 309 18.91 1.39 0.38
CA ARG A 309 19.12 0.17 1.14
C ARG A 309 17.98 -0.82 0.98
N PHE A 310 16.73 -0.36 1.01
CA PHE A 310 15.56 -1.20 0.73
C PHE A 310 15.58 -1.73 -0.71
N ARG A 311 15.86 -0.88 -1.71
CA ARG A 311 15.90 -1.28 -3.13
C ARG A 311 17.01 -2.27 -3.46
N GLU A 312 18.18 -2.13 -2.83
CA GLU A 312 19.32 -3.03 -3.02
C GLU A 312 19.14 -4.36 -2.29
N SER A 313 18.71 -4.34 -1.03
CA SER A 313 18.53 -5.57 -0.26
C SER A 313 17.25 -6.33 -0.61
N GLY A 314 16.21 -5.60 -1.02
CA GLY A 314 14.86 -6.11 -1.15
C GLY A 314 14.19 -6.45 0.17
N VAL A 315 14.76 -6.09 1.33
CA VAL A 315 14.27 -6.51 2.65
C VAL A 315 13.83 -5.28 3.46
N LEU A 316 12.61 -5.32 3.99
CA LEU A 316 12.10 -4.28 4.89
C LEU A 316 12.53 -4.57 6.33
N ILE A 317 13.56 -3.88 6.80
CA ILE A 317 14.06 -3.92 8.18
C ILE A 317 14.61 -2.53 8.57
N PRO A 318 14.76 -2.24 9.88
CA PRO A 318 15.45 -1.03 10.31
C PRO A 318 16.91 -0.99 9.84
N PHE A 319 17.40 0.20 9.49
CA PHE A 319 18.73 0.41 8.93
C PHE A 319 19.84 -0.08 9.87
N ALA A 320 19.62 0.09 11.17
CA ALA A 320 20.52 -0.29 12.24
C ALA A 320 20.51 -1.80 12.57
N ASP A 321 19.51 -2.55 12.10
CA ASP A 321 19.21 -3.89 12.61
C ASP A 321 19.94 -5.04 11.89
N ALA A 322 19.86 -6.19 12.56
CA ALA A 322 20.73 -7.36 12.49
C ALA A 322 20.65 -8.12 11.18
N ASP A 323 21.81 -8.18 10.51
CA ASP A 323 22.23 -9.25 9.62
C ASP A 323 21.26 -9.61 8.48
N LEU A 324 21.35 -8.87 7.37
CA LEU A 324 20.78 -9.31 6.09
C LEU A 324 21.20 -10.74 5.70
N GLY A 325 22.29 -11.27 6.27
CA GLY A 325 22.72 -12.64 6.15
C GLY A 325 21.74 -13.67 6.71
N THR A 326 20.72 -13.31 7.49
CA THR A 326 19.65 -14.25 7.86
C THR A 326 18.61 -14.41 6.76
N PHE A 327 18.56 -13.52 5.77
CA PHE A 327 17.57 -13.53 4.67
C PHE A 327 18.13 -14.26 3.46
N GLN A 328 18.05 -15.59 3.50
CA GLN A 328 18.70 -16.50 2.54
C GLN A 328 17.73 -17.18 1.57
N GLU A 329 16.42 -17.01 1.76
CA GLU A 329 15.40 -17.69 0.96
C GLU A 329 14.62 -16.66 0.14
N PRO A 330 14.35 -16.87 -1.16
CA PRO A 330 13.52 -15.95 -1.91
C PRO A 330 12.06 -16.00 -1.44
N ASN A 331 11.42 -14.84 -1.37
CA ASN A 331 9.98 -14.75 -1.13
C ASN A 331 9.23 -15.04 -2.43
N GLN A 332 8.87 -16.30 -2.67
CA GLN A 332 8.11 -16.73 -3.85
C GLN A 332 6.81 -15.94 -4.09
N LEU A 333 6.24 -15.28 -3.07
CA LEU A 333 5.05 -14.45 -3.24
C LEU A 333 5.29 -13.18 -4.06
N LEU A 334 6.54 -12.78 -4.29
CA LEU A 334 6.93 -11.58 -5.05
C LEU A 334 7.57 -11.88 -6.41
N PHE A 335 7.63 -13.16 -6.80
CA PHE A 335 8.16 -13.61 -8.08
C PHE A 335 7.11 -14.42 -8.87
N THR A 336 7.21 -14.40 -10.19
CA THR A 336 6.40 -15.27 -11.06
C THR A 336 6.91 -16.72 -10.94
N ALA A 337 6.16 -17.67 -11.52
CA ALA A 337 6.61 -19.06 -11.64
C ALA A 337 7.96 -19.19 -12.38
N SER A 338 8.28 -18.25 -13.28
CA SER A 338 9.55 -18.18 -14.01
C SER A 338 10.65 -17.36 -13.31
N GLY A 339 10.44 -16.96 -12.04
CA GLY A 339 11.45 -16.26 -11.24
C GLY A 339 11.56 -14.77 -11.53
N LYS A 340 10.61 -14.19 -12.27
CA LYS A 340 10.61 -12.76 -12.63
C LYS A 340 10.02 -11.92 -11.51
N TRP A 341 10.53 -10.71 -11.30
CA TRP A 341 9.94 -9.77 -10.34
C TRP A 341 8.56 -9.30 -10.80
N VAL A 342 7.60 -9.35 -9.88
CA VAL A 342 6.18 -9.16 -10.22
C VAL A 342 5.76 -7.70 -10.21
N SER A 343 6.39 -6.85 -9.41
CA SER A 343 5.95 -5.46 -9.22
C SER A 343 6.70 -4.47 -10.14
N MET A 344 6.32 -3.20 -10.08
CA MET A 344 6.86 -2.13 -10.93
C MET A 344 8.15 -1.54 -10.35
N ASP A 345 8.94 -0.86 -11.19
CA ASP A 345 10.13 -0.10 -10.78
C ASP A 345 9.79 1.02 -9.77
N SER A 346 8.61 1.62 -9.89
CA SER A 346 8.15 2.69 -8.99
C SER A 346 7.54 2.20 -7.67
N ALA A 347 7.30 0.89 -7.51
CA ALA A 347 6.59 0.35 -6.35
C ALA A 347 7.29 0.70 -5.03
N ASN A 348 6.55 1.25 -4.06
CA ASN A 348 7.12 1.67 -2.78
C ASN A 348 6.13 1.40 -1.63
N PRO A 349 6.50 0.59 -0.63
CA PRO A 349 5.58 0.25 0.46
C PRO A 349 5.22 1.46 1.35
N LEU A 350 6.01 2.55 1.33
CA LEU A 350 5.66 3.79 2.02
C LEU A 350 4.36 4.43 1.46
N PHE A 351 4.01 4.16 0.20
CA PHE A 351 2.81 4.74 -0.42
C PHE A 351 1.52 4.12 0.12
N SER A 352 1.62 2.94 0.74
CA SER A 352 0.50 2.22 1.33
C SER A 352 0.14 2.71 2.75
N TRP A 353 0.94 3.58 3.36
CA TRP A 353 0.78 3.96 4.77
C TRP A 353 0.85 5.47 4.96
N ASN A 354 0.18 5.98 6.00
CA ASN A 354 0.27 7.39 6.35
C ASN A 354 1.67 7.66 6.94
N VAL A 355 2.53 8.32 6.16
CA VAL A 355 3.93 8.56 6.54
C VAL A 355 4.06 9.37 7.84
N ASN A 356 3.10 10.24 8.16
CA ASN A 356 3.11 10.93 9.46
C ASN A 356 2.95 9.95 10.62
N GLU A 357 2.07 8.96 10.49
CA GLU A 357 1.89 7.90 11.50
C GLU A 357 3.05 6.90 11.50
N VAL A 358 3.64 6.61 10.34
CA VAL A 358 4.86 5.79 10.23
C VAL A 358 5.99 6.40 11.06
N VAL A 359 6.25 7.71 10.90
CA VAL A 359 7.27 8.43 11.65
C VAL A 359 6.96 8.41 13.15
N LYS A 360 5.70 8.65 13.55
CA LYS A 360 5.29 8.59 14.96
C LYS A 360 5.51 7.21 15.57
N SER A 361 5.14 6.13 14.87
CA SER A 361 5.37 4.75 15.32
C SER A 361 6.86 4.46 15.48
N GLY A 362 7.69 4.90 14.54
CA GLY A 362 9.15 4.76 14.66
C GLY A 362 9.71 5.48 15.88
N GLN A 363 9.33 6.76 16.07
CA GLN A 363 9.77 7.56 17.22
C GLN A 363 9.37 6.95 18.55
N ALA A 364 8.14 6.42 18.66
CA ALA A 364 7.66 5.71 19.84
C ALA A 364 8.54 4.49 20.21
N HIS A 365 9.24 3.91 19.24
CA HIS A 365 10.16 2.79 19.41
C HIS A 365 11.65 3.20 19.41
N GLY A 366 11.92 4.51 19.48
CA GLY A 366 13.26 5.07 19.57
C GLY A 366 14.01 5.20 18.25
N LEU A 367 13.35 4.96 17.11
CA LEU A 367 13.90 5.24 15.78
C LEU A 367 13.96 6.74 15.52
N ASP A 368 14.98 7.10 14.75
CA ASP A 368 15.08 8.42 14.17
C ASP A 368 14.24 8.48 12.89
N ASN A 369 13.61 9.62 12.59
CA ASN A 369 12.84 9.76 11.35
C ASN A 369 13.71 9.58 10.09
N ALA A 370 15.02 9.79 10.22
CA ALA A 370 16.00 9.50 9.19
C ALA A 370 15.94 8.05 8.68
N ASP A 371 15.62 7.08 9.55
CA ASP A 371 15.41 5.68 9.18
C ASP A 371 13.95 5.44 8.82
N ILE A 372 13.52 6.02 7.70
CA ILE A 372 12.11 6.02 7.31
C ILE A 372 11.57 4.62 7.00
N TYR A 373 12.40 3.71 6.45
CA TYR A 373 12.02 2.31 6.24
C TYR A 373 12.06 1.49 7.53
N GLY A 374 12.93 1.82 8.49
CA GLY A 374 12.84 1.27 9.84
C GLY A 374 11.57 1.71 10.57
N CYS A 375 11.18 2.98 10.41
CA CYS A 375 9.91 3.48 10.93
C CYS A 375 8.74 2.73 10.31
N LEU A 376 8.80 2.46 9.00
CA LEU A 376 7.79 1.67 8.29
C LEU A 376 7.72 0.23 8.81
N PHE A 377 8.87 -0.43 9.00
CA PHE A 377 8.93 -1.78 9.57
C PHE A 377 8.18 -1.85 10.90
N VAL A 378 8.50 -0.92 11.82
CA VAL A 378 7.86 -0.87 13.14
C VAL A 378 6.38 -0.56 13.04
N HIS A 379 5.99 0.38 12.18
CA HIS A 379 4.59 0.74 11.97
C HIS A 379 3.77 -0.46 11.48
N VAL A 380 4.20 -1.10 10.39
CA VAL A 380 3.49 -2.25 9.79
C VAL A 380 3.41 -3.40 10.78
N LYS A 381 4.51 -3.74 11.47
CA LYS A 381 4.52 -4.80 12.47
C LYS A 381 3.53 -4.52 13.59
N ALA A 382 3.45 -3.27 14.06
CA ALA A 382 2.49 -2.87 15.07
C ALA A 382 1.04 -2.99 14.58
N GLN A 383 0.75 -2.57 13.33
CA GLN A 383 -0.59 -2.70 12.75
C GLN A 383 -1.01 -4.16 12.57
N PHE A 384 -0.10 -5.04 12.15
CA PHE A 384 -0.37 -6.47 11.99
C PHE A 384 -0.51 -7.20 13.32
N LEU A 385 0.29 -6.81 14.33
CA LEU A 385 0.17 -7.33 15.68
C LEU A 385 -1.19 -6.97 16.28
N GLU A 386 -1.59 -5.71 16.16
CA GLU A 386 -2.90 -5.26 16.63
C GLU A 386 -4.03 -6.01 15.93
N PHE A 387 -3.92 -6.16 14.61
CA PHE A 387 -4.90 -6.89 13.83
C PHE A 387 -5.04 -8.36 14.26
N ALA A 388 -3.92 -9.06 14.47
CA ALA A 388 -3.95 -10.44 14.95
C ALA A 388 -4.60 -10.54 16.35
N ARG A 389 -4.34 -9.58 17.25
CA ARG A 389 -4.97 -9.52 18.59
C ARG A 389 -6.46 -9.22 18.51
N ARG A 390 -6.88 -8.33 17.60
CA ARG A 390 -8.30 -8.02 17.36
C ARG A 390 -9.04 -9.25 16.86
N VAL A 391 -8.49 -9.97 15.87
CA VAL A 391 -9.11 -11.19 15.35
C VAL A 391 -9.19 -12.29 16.41
N GLU A 392 -8.18 -12.41 17.27
CA GLU A 392 -8.18 -13.38 18.38
C GLU A 392 -9.28 -13.07 19.42
N LYS A 393 -9.52 -11.79 19.70
CA LYS A 393 -10.46 -11.34 20.72
C LYS A 393 -11.90 -11.17 20.22
N LEU A 394 -12.07 -10.70 18.99
CA LEU A 394 -13.34 -10.27 18.42
C LEU A 394 -13.91 -11.32 17.45
N HIS A 395 -15.19 -11.19 17.10
CA HIS A 395 -15.82 -12.08 16.12
C HIS A 395 -15.64 -11.55 14.69
N ILE A 396 -14.51 -11.90 14.07
CA ILE A 396 -14.16 -11.46 12.71
C ILE A 396 -14.16 -12.63 11.73
N ASP A 397 -15.07 -12.61 10.76
CA ASP A 397 -15.10 -13.58 9.65
C ASP A 397 -14.58 -12.92 8.37
N ILE A 398 -13.61 -13.55 7.70
CA ILE A 398 -13.00 -13.04 6.48
C ILE A 398 -13.25 -14.04 5.34
N HIS A 399 -13.82 -13.56 4.26
CA HIS A 399 -13.98 -14.29 3.00
C HIS A 399 -13.12 -13.66 1.93
N VAL A 400 -12.21 -14.42 1.33
CA VAL A 400 -11.36 -13.96 0.22
C VAL A 400 -11.81 -14.60 -1.08
N SER A 401 -12.22 -13.80 -2.06
CA SER A 401 -12.65 -14.28 -3.37
C SER A 401 -11.71 -13.84 -4.49
N GLN A 402 -11.58 -14.69 -5.52
CA GLN A 402 -10.80 -14.43 -6.72
C GLN A 402 -11.71 -14.22 -7.93
N LEU A 403 -12.31 -13.04 -8.06
CA LEU A 403 -13.31 -12.73 -9.08
C LEU A 403 -13.15 -11.31 -9.62
N ASP A 404 -13.56 -11.11 -10.88
CA ASP A 404 -13.84 -9.76 -11.36
C ASP A 404 -14.91 -9.11 -10.46
N ALA A 405 -14.72 -7.83 -10.12
CA ALA A 405 -15.60 -7.14 -9.19
C ALA A 405 -17.08 -7.12 -9.65
N ARG A 406 -17.35 -7.07 -10.96
CA ARG A 406 -18.73 -7.15 -11.49
C ARG A 406 -19.33 -8.53 -11.35
N VAL A 407 -18.50 -9.57 -11.49
CA VAL A 407 -18.93 -10.96 -11.26
C VAL A 407 -19.22 -11.16 -9.77
N ALA A 408 -18.34 -10.66 -8.90
CA ALA A 408 -18.52 -10.72 -7.46
C ALA A 408 -19.84 -10.06 -7.02
N SER A 409 -20.11 -8.84 -7.51
CA SER A 409 -21.36 -8.14 -7.20
C SER A 409 -22.58 -8.91 -7.71
N GLY A 410 -22.53 -9.46 -8.93
CA GLY A 410 -23.60 -10.28 -9.49
C GLY A 410 -23.91 -11.54 -8.67
N LEU A 411 -22.89 -12.23 -8.17
CA LEU A 411 -23.07 -13.40 -7.30
C LEU A 411 -23.65 -13.03 -5.93
N LEU A 412 -23.24 -11.91 -5.35
CA LEU A 412 -23.82 -11.39 -4.11
C LEU A 412 -25.30 -11.03 -4.28
N GLN A 413 -25.66 -10.37 -5.38
CA GLN A 413 -27.05 -10.01 -5.70
C GLN A 413 -27.96 -11.24 -5.87
N LYS A 414 -27.40 -12.35 -6.37
CA LYS A 414 -28.12 -13.63 -6.51
C LYS A 414 -28.12 -14.48 -5.24
N GLY A 415 -27.39 -14.08 -4.20
CA GLY A 415 -27.23 -14.87 -2.98
C GLY A 415 -26.36 -16.12 -3.15
N GLU A 416 -25.48 -16.13 -4.16
CA GLU A 416 -24.64 -17.28 -4.52
C GLU A 416 -23.23 -17.21 -3.91
N MET A 417 -22.75 -16.02 -3.55
CA MET A 417 -21.44 -15.84 -2.93
C MET A 417 -21.49 -16.13 -1.43
N ASN A 418 -20.85 -17.23 -1.01
CA ASN A 418 -20.75 -17.70 0.37
C ASN A 418 -22.04 -17.46 1.21
N PRO A 419 -23.17 -18.08 0.82
CA PRO A 419 -24.47 -17.84 1.47
C PRO A 419 -24.49 -18.25 2.95
N THR A 420 -23.59 -19.15 3.38
CA THR A 420 -23.44 -19.51 4.79
C THR A 420 -22.95 -18.33 5.63
N LEU A 421 -22.04 -17.51 5.10
CA LEU A 421 -21.52 -16.36 5.82
C LEU A 421 -22.43 -15.13 5.67
N PHE A 422 -22.77 -14.77 4.42
CA PHE A 422 -23.44 -13.51 4.12
C PHE A 422 -24.98 -13.61 3.99
N GLY A 423 -25.53 -14.83 3.98
CA GLY A 423 -26.94 -15.07 3.70
C GLY A 423 -27.30 -14.94 2.21
N ILE A 424 -28.56 -15.20 1.88
CA ILE A 424 -29.07 -15.13 0.51
C ILE A 424 -29.30 -13.70 -0.01
N ASN A 425 -29.36 -12.71 0.89
CA ASN A 425 -29.58 -11.30 0.57
C ASN A 425 -28.55 -10.45 1.35
N PRO A 426 -27.26 -10.51 0.96
CA PRO A 426 -26.19 -9.85 1.69
C PRO A 426 -26.37 -8.33 1.66
N LYS A 427 -26.06 -7.68 2.79
CA LYS A 427 -26.16 -6.23 2.98
C LYS A 427 -24.87 -5.71 3.58
N PHE A 428 -24.14 -4.87 2.85
CA PHE A 428 -22.85 -4.32 3.28
C PHE A 428 -22.97 -2.88 3.79
N ASP A 429 -22.39 -2.62 4.96
CA ASP A 429 -22.31 -1.29 5.56
C ASP A 429 -21.26 -0.42 4.89
N ARG A 430 -20.21 -1.02 4.32
CA ARG A 430 -19.16 -0.32 3.58
C ARG A 430 -18.79 -1.15 2.35
N ILE A 431 -18.76 -0.52 1.19
CA ILE A 431 -18.26 -1.11 -0.05
C ILE A 431 -17.16 -0.21 -0.60
N GLU A 432 -15.90 -0.63 -0.48
CA GLU A 432 -14.73 0.06 -1.00
C GLU A 432 -14.34 -0.56 -2.35
N THR A 433 -14.30 0.26 -3.41
CA THR A 433 -14.18 -0.24 -4.79
C THR A 433 -12.84 0.09 -5.45
N SER A 434 -11.87 0.59 -4.69
CA SER A 434 -10.58 1.06 -5.20
C SER A 434 -10.79 2.04 -6.38
N ASN A 435 -9.89 2.01 -7.36
CA ASN A 435 -9.93 2.81 -8.57
C ASN A 435 -10.68 2.15 -9.74
N ILE A 436 -11.55 1.16 -9.50
CA ILE A 436 -12.31 0.51 -10.58
C ILE A 436 -13.10 1.53 -11.41
N ALA A 437 -13.62 2.59 -10.77
CA ALA A 437 -14.39 3.63 -11.45
C ALA A 437 -13.59 4.39 -12.52
N ASP A 438 -12.25 4.44 -12.44
CA ASP A 438 -11.42 5.02 -13.51
C ASP A 438 -11.46 4.19 -14.81
N TYR A 439 -11.81 2.91 -14.74
CA TYR A 439 -11.84 2.00 -15.88
C TYR A 439 -13.27 1.63 -16.29
N ALA A 440 -14.10 1.29 -15.30
CA ALA A 440 -15.48 0.87 -15.49
C ALA A 440 -16.48 2.03 -15.55
N GLY A 441 -16.11 3.21 -15.04
CA GLY A 441 -17.01 4.35 -14.85
C GLY A 441 -17.78 4.29 -13.53
N ILE A 442 -18.05 5.46 -12.94
CA ILE A 442 -18.87 5.60 -11.73
C ILE A 442 -20.27 5.00 -11.92
N PRO A 443 -20.99 5.25 -13.04
CA PRO A 443 -22.33 4.70 -13.23
C PRO A 443 -22.41 3.18 -13.07
N SER A 444 -21.50 2.43 -13.71
CA SER A 444 -21.46 0.96 -13.57
C SER A 444 -21.15 0.53 -12.15
N VAL A 445 -20.17 1.16 -11.49
CA VAL A 445 -19.85 0.83 -10.08
C VAL A 445 -21.07 1.01 -9.18
N LEU A 446 -21.84 2.08 -9.34
CA LEU A 446 -23.05 2.30 -8.54
C LEU A 446 -24.15 1.28 -8.85
N GLN A 447 -24.37 0.96 -10.12
CA GLN A 447 -25.35 -0.06 -10.53
C GLN A 447 -24.98 -1.44 -9.99
N ASP A 448 -23.70 -1.81 -10.02
CA ASP A 448 -23.21 -3.11 -9.58
C ASP A 448 -23.30 -3.28 -8.06
N TRP A 449 -22.96 -2.24 -7.29
CA TRP A 449 -22.74 -2.39 -5.84
C TRP A 449 -23.85 -1.80 -4.96
N SER A 450 -24.65 -0.84 -5.46
CA SER A 450 -25.75 -0.29 -4.68
C SER A 450 -26.86 -1.29 -4.30
N PRO A 451 -27.14 -2.38 -5.06
CA PRO A 451 -28.19 -3.33 -4.67
C PRO A 451 -27.87 -4.11 -3.39
N VAL A 452 -26.59 -4.34 -3.10
CA VAL A 452 -26.12 -5.07 -1.90
C VAL A 452 -25.69 -4.14 -0.77
N LEU A 453 -25.92 -2.83 -0.89
CA LEU A 453 -25.64 -1.87 0.17
C LEU A 453 -26.70 -1.95 1.29
N ASN A 454 -26.26 -1.91 2.55
CA ASN A 454 -27.14 -2.00 3.71
C ASN A 454 -28.01 -0.75 3.88
N ARG A 455 -29.22 -0.80 3.34
CA ARG A 455 -30.21 0.29 3.45
C ARG A 455 -30.71 0.54 4.87
N GLY A 456 -30.53 -0.41 5.79
CA GLY A 456 -30.89 -0.25 7.21
C GLY A 456 -29.87 0.55 8.01
N ASN A 457 -28.64 0.71 7.51
CA ASN A 457 -27.63 1.54 8.14
C ASN A 457 -27.54 2.90 7.45
N LYS A 458 -27.99 3.97 8.12
CA LYS A 458 -27.94 5.36 7.62
C LYS A 458 -26.54 5.83 7.17
N ASN A 459 -25.49 5.19 7.69
CA ASN A 459 -24.11 5.52 7.37
C ASN A 459 -23.53 4.66 6.24
N ALA A 460 -24.30 3.70 5.70
CA ALA A 460 -23.86 2.85 4.61
C ALA A 460 -23.45 3.64 3.38
N VAL A 461 -22.37 3.20 2.72
CA VAL A 461 -21.76 3.95 1.63
C VAL A 461 -20.96 3.06 0.67
N VAL A 462 -21.04 3.39 -0.62
CA VAL A 462 -20.07 2.97 -1.64
C VAL A 462 -18.96 4.02 -1.72
N LEU A 463 -17.73 3.61 -1.40
CA LEU A 463 -16.52 4.43 -1.44
C LEU A 463 -15.80 4.21 -2.77
N VAL A 464 -15.66 5.30 -3.53
CA VAL A 464 -15.01 5.31 -4.84
C VAL A 464 -13.75 6.17 -4.76
N TYR A 465 -12.65 5.66 -5.31
CA TYR A 465 -11.39 6.36 -5.49
C TYR A 465 -11.17 6.62 -6.99
N LEU A 466 -10.76 7.85 -7.34
CA LEU A 466 -10.36 8.23 -8.70
C LEU A 466 -8.93 8.79 -8.69
N MET A 467 -8.10 8.36 -9.62
CA MET A 467 -6.76 8.90 -9.88
C MET A 467 -6.56 9.34 -11.34
N ASN A 468 -7.27 8.73 -12.30
CA ASN A 468 -7.05 8.99 -13.73
C ASN A 468 -8.01 10.06 -14.30
N TRP A 469 -9.04 10.47 -13.56
CA TRP A 469 -10.02 11.46 -14.02
C TRP A 469 -9.40 12.79 -14.47
N VAL A 470 -8.30 13.22 -13.85
CA VAL A 470 -7.61 14.47 -14.20
C VAL A 470 -7.08 14.45 -15.64
N MET A 471 -6.73 13.28 -16.17
CA MET A 471 -6.28 13.12 -17.56
C MET A 471 -7.43 13.13 -18.57
N LYS A 472 -8.68 13.02 -18.09
CA LYS A 472 -9.89 12.97 -18.90
C LYS A 472 -10.65 14.30 -18.93
N GLN A 473 -10.31 15.23 -18.05
CA GLN A 473 -11.02 16.50 -17.89
C GLN A 473 -10.09 17.68 -18.19
N PRO A 474 -10.37 18.48 -19.25
CA PRO A 474 -9.63 19.71 -19.52
C PRO A 474 -9.60 20.65 -18.31
N GLY A 475 -8.42 21.22 -18.02
CA GLY A 475 -8.21 22.13 -16.89
C GLY A 475 -8.12 21.47 -15.50
N ALA A 476 -8.27 20.15 -15.39
CA ALA A 476 -8.25 19.45 -14.10
C ALA A 476 -6.85 19.28 -13.47
N SER A 477 -5.79 19.42 -14.27
CA SER A 477 -4.39 19.40 -13.85
C SER A 477 -3.58 20.38 -14.67
N TYR A 478 -2.37 20.73 -14.19
CA TYR A 478 -1.40 21.56 -14.91
C TYR A 478 -1.15 21.07 -16.34
N SER A 479 -0.97 19.76 -16.53
CA SER A 479 -0.73 19.15 -17.84
C SER A 479 -1.91 19.28 -18.80
N MET A 480 -3.12 19.51 -18.27
CA MET A 480 -4.37 19.64 -19.02
C MET A 480 -4.86 21.08 -19.12
N MET A 481 -4.06 22.05 -18.66
CA MET A 481 -4.39 23.48 -18.80
C MET A 481 -4.10 23.95 -20.23
N GLY A 482 -5.07 24.64 -20.84
CA GLY A 482 -4.89 25.30 -22.14
C GLY A 482 -4.04 26.59 -22.04
N PRO A 483 -3.71 27.22 -23.18
CA PRO A 483 -2.81 28.38 -23.26
C PRO A 483 -3.24 29.61 -22.43
N MET A 484 -4.53 29.70 -22.06
CA MET A 484 -5.11 30.85 -21.35
C MET A 484 -5.11 30.75 -19.81
N ALA A 485 -4.51 29.71 -19.22
CA ALA A 485 -4.51 29.47 -17.77
C ALA A 485 -3.43 30.26 -16.98
N THR A 486 -2.77 31.25 -17.60
CA THR A 486 -1.55 31.90 -17.10
C THR A 486 -1.72 32.66 -15.79
N THR A 487 -2.92 33.15 -15.47
CA THR A 487 -3.15 34.09 -14.36
C THR A 487 -2.94 33.48 -12.96
N ASN A 488 -3.15 32.16 -12.77
CA ASN A 488 -2.97 31.50 -11.47
C ASN A 488 -1.65 30.69 -11.37
N MET A 489 -0.89 30.57 -12.46
CA MET A 489 0.30 29.71 -12.50
C MET A 489 1.39 30.18 -11.55
N LYS A 490 1.60 31.51 -11.51
CA LYS A 490 2.62 32.12 -10.66
C LYS A 490 2.35 31.84 -9.18
N ASP A 491 1.10 32.00 -8.73
CA ASP A 491 0.71 31.73 -7.34
C ASP A 491 0.91 30.26 -6.96
N LEU A 492 0.49 29.33 -7.82
CA LEU A 492 0.70 27.89 -7.61
C LEU A 492 2.18 27.54 -7.52
N MET A 493 3.01 28.10 -8.41
CA MET A 493 4.46 27.92 -8.36
C MET A 493 5.07 28.52 -7.10
N GLU A 494 4.68 29.73 -6.70
CA GLU A 494 5.19 30.40 -5.48
C GLU A 494 4.84 29.60 -4.23
N ARG A 495 3.58 29.15 -4.12
CA ARG A 495 3.12 28.34 -2.97
C ARG A 495 3.79 26.97 -2.91
N THR A 496 3.93 26.30 -4.05
CA THR A 496 4.61 24.98 -4.11
C THR A 496 6.10 25.12 -3.82
N SER A 497 6.77 26.15 -4.37
CA SER A 497 8.18 26.43 -4.11
C SER A 497 8.43 26.76 -2.64
N SER A 498 7.51 27.49 -2.00
CA SER A 498 7.59 27.77 -0.55
C SER A 498 7.53 26.50 0.30
N MET A 499 6.67 25.53 -0.06
CA MET A 499 6.58 24.23 0.64
C MET A 499 7.85 23.38 0.47
N LEU A 500 8.53 23.53 -0.66
CA LEU A 500 9.74 22.78 -1.00
C LEU A 500 11.04 23.49 -0.60
N ASP A 501 10.98 24.67 0.03
CA ASP A 501 12.14 25.52 0.34
C ASP A 501 12.99 25.87 -0.90
N VAL A 502 12.31 26.15 -2.02
CA VAL A 502 12.93 26.50 -3.31
C VAL A 502 12.81 28.01 -3.57
N ASP A 503 13.93 28.66 -3.88
CA ASP A 503 13.93 30.04 -4.39
C ASP A 503 13.47 30.07 -5.85
N LEU A 504 12.18 30.33 -6.04
CA LEU A 504 11.55 30.37 -7.37
C LEU A 504 12.16 31.47 -8.27
N ARG A 505 12.57 32.61 -7.72
CA ARG A 505 13.14 33.70 -8.54
C ARG A 505 14.48 33.26 -9.11
N ALA A 506 15.37 32.73 -8.27
CA ALA A 506 16.65 32.20 -8.72
C ALA A 506 16.47 31.07 -9.74
N LEU A 507 15.43 30.25 -9.59
CA LEU A 507 15.12 29.13 -10.46
C LEU A 507 14.66 29.57 -11.85
N ILE A 508 13.76 30.56 -11.94
CA ILE A 508 13.20 31.04 -13.22
C ILE A 508 14.27 31.70 -14.10
N PHE A 509 15.24 32.40 -13.49
CA PHE A 509 16.34 33.03 -14.23
C PHE A 509 17.49 32.06 -14.59
N LYS A 510 17.36 30.78 -14.24
CA LYS A 510 18.40 29.78 -14.53
C LYS A 510 18.30 29.32 -15.99
N ALA A 511 19.40 29.47 -16.74
CA ALA A 511 19.46 29.09 -18.17
C ALA A 511 18.99 27.65 -18.47
N ASN A 512 19.26 26.71 -17.56
CA ASN A 512 18.87 25.30 -17.68
C ASN A 512 17.75 24.90 -16.70
N MET A 513 16.79 25.80 -16.43
CA MET A 513 15.69 25.58 -15.47
C MET A 513 14.99 24.22 -15.64
N ARG A 514 14.70 23.80 -16.87
CA ARG A 514 14.00 22.53 -17.15
C ARG A 514 14.77 21.28 -16.68
N ARG A 515 16.11 21.37 -16.63
CA ARG A 515 16.98 20.29 -16.13
C ARG A 515 17.14 20.31 -14.61
N ASP A 516 16.71 21.40 -13.96
CA ASP A 516 16.90 21.57 -12.52
C ASP A 516 15.95 20.63 -11.73
N PRO A 517 16.46 19.83 -10.80
CA PRO A 517 15.62 18.94 -9.99
C PRO A 517 14.61 19.70 -9.13
N ALA A 518 14.95 20.87 -8.61
CA ALA A 518 14.02 21.69 -7.82
C ALA A 518 12.83 22.15 -8.68
N PHE A 519 13.07 22.53 -9.93
CA PHE A 519 12.02 22.87 -10.88
C PHE A 519 11.10 21.68 -11.18
N ASN A 520 11.69 20.50 -11.41
CA ASN A 520 10.92 19.27 -11.63
C ASN A 520 10.07 18.89 -10.42
N ASN A 521 10.57 19.08 -9.20
CA ASN A 521 9.82 18.84 -7.97
C ASN A 521 8.68 19.85 -7.78
N VAL A 522 8.90 21.12 -8.10
CA VAL A 522 7.84 22.15 -8.11
C VAL A 522 6.76 21.79 -9.11
N LEU A 523 7.12 21.48 -10.36
CA LEU A 523 6.14 21.11 -11.40
C LEU A 523 5.36 19.84 -11.06
N TYR A 524 6.01 18.81 -10.52
CA TYR A 524 5.33 17.56 -10.17
C TYR A 524 4.27 17.75 -9.08
N ASN A 525 4.46 18.71 -8.18
CA ASN A 525 3.58 18.97 -7.05
C ASN A 525 2.69 20.21 -7.23
N ILE A 526 2.71 20.85 -8.40
CA ILE A 526 2.00 22.11 -8.62
C ILE A 526 0.48 21.96 -8.44
N ASP A 527 -0.05 20.78 -8.77
CA ASP A 527 -1.47 20.46 -8.67
C ASP A 527 -1.98 20.27 -7.24
N VAL A 528 -1.09 20.25 -6.24
CA VAL A 528 -1.46 20.14 -4.81
C VAL A 528 -2.39 21.29 -4.41
N PHE A 529 -2.07 22.51 -4.87
CA PHE A 529 -2.82 23.72 -4.54
C PHE A 529 -3.77 24.17 -5.64
N LEU A 530 -3.85 23.42 -6.75
CA LEU A 530 -4.83 23.69 -7.80
C LEU A 530 -6.24 23.39 -7.30
N ASP A 531 -7.11 24.40 -7.30
CA ASP A 531 -8.54 24.21 -7.15
C ASP A 531 -9.13 23.71 -8.46
N ASN A 532 -9.32 22.39 -8.55
CA ASN A 532 -10.00 21.74 -9.66
C ASN A 532 -11.40 21.25 -9.25
N HIS A 533 -12.00 21.80 -8.20
CA HIS A 533 -13.32 21.38 -7.74
C HIS A 533 -14.40 21.58 -8.82
N LYS A 534 -14.39 22.74 -9.50
CA LYS A 534 -15.31 23.00 -10.62
C LYS A 534 -15.13 21.96 -11.74
N HIS A 535 -13.88 21.70 -12.14
CA HIS A 535 -13.57 20.70 -13.16
C HIS A 535 -14.03 19.29 -12.75
N LEU A 536 -13.91 18.93 -11.46
CA LEU A 536 -14.46 17.68 -10.94
C LEU A 536 -15.99 17.65 -11.05
N GLN A 537 -16.69 18.75 -10.72
CA GLN A 537 -18.14 18.82 -10.89
C GLN A 537 -18.56 18.69 -12.37
N ASP A 538 -17.85 19.37 -13.26
CA ASP A 538 -18.09 19.30 -14.70
C ASP A 538 -17.87 17.85 -15.21
N TYR A 539 -16.80 17.18 -14.75
CA TYR A 539 -16.53 15.77 -15.03
C TYR A 539 -17.63 14.83 -14.50
N LEU A 540 -18.07 15.01 -13.26
CA LEU A 540 -19.13 14.18 -12.67
C LEU A 540 -20.49 14.40 -13.37
N THR A 541 -20.75 15.63 -13.83
CA THR A 541 -21.95 15.99 -14.58
C THR A 541 -21.94 15.38 -15.98
N SER A 542 -20.80 15.41 -16.68
CA SER A 542 -20.69 14.86 -18.05
C SER A 542 -20.89 13.36 -18.13
N ILE A 543 -20.71 12.64 -17.01
CA ILE A 543 -20.99 11.20 -16.89
C ILE A 543 -22.28 10.90 -16.11
N GLU A 544 -23.15 11.90 -15.94
CA GLU A 544 -24.47 11.78 -15.31
C GLU A 544 -24.45 11.20 -13.88
N THR A 545 -23.37 11.43 -13.13
CA THR A 545 -23.15 10.80 -11.82
C THR A 545 -24.32 10.99 -10.85
N ASN A 546 -24.85 12.21 -10.75
CA ASN A 546 -25.93 12.53 -9.83
C ASN A 546 -27.23 11.81 -10.19
N HIS A 547 -27.58 11.81 -11.49
CA HIS A 547 -28.77 11.11 -11.98
C HIS A 547 -28.70 9.61 -11.69
N ILE A 548 -27.56 8.97 -11.98
CA ILE A 548 -27.38 7.53 -11.71
C ILE A 548 -27.37 7.23 -10.21
N ALA A 549 -26.75 8.08 -9.39
CA ALA A 549 -26.78 7.93 -7.94
C ALA A 549 -28.22 7.98 -7.42
N GLU A 550 -29.05 8.92 -7.91
CA GLU A 550 -30.46 9.02 -7.55
C GLU A 550 -31.25 7.76 -7.95
N LEU A 551 -31.05 7.23 -9.16
CA LEU A 551 -31.65 5.95 -9.59
C LEU A 551 -31.26 4.79 -8.66
N CYS A 552 -30.04 4.82 -8.13
CA CYS A 552 -29.54 3.85 -7.15
C CYS A 552 -29.98 4.15 -5.70
N LYS A 553 -30.83 5.16 -5.47
CA LYS A 553 -31.24 5.67 -4.15
C LYS A 553 -30.06 6.11 -3.28
N LEU A 554 -29.05 6.69 -3.91
CA LEU A 554 -27.83 7.20 -3.30
C LEU A 554 -27.69 8.70 -3.59
N GLN A 555 -26.80 9.34 -2.84
CA GLN A 555 -26.36 10.71 -3.07
C GLN A 555 -24.86 10.81 -2.81
N LEU A 556 -24.17 11.60 -3.63
CA LEU A 556 -22.78 11.93 -3.38
C LEU A 556 -22.70 12.83 -2.14
N ARG A 557 -21.99 12.39 -1.10
CA ARG A 557 -21.77 13.20 0.08
C ARG A 557 -20.96 14.45 -0.27
N THR A 558 -21.48 15.61 0.12
CA THR A 558 -20.76 16.89 0.01
C THR A 558 -19.54 16.92 0.91
N ARG A 559 -19.64 16.34 2.11
CA ARG A 559 -18.55 16.16 3.06
C ARG A 559 -18.33 14.68 3.36
N ASN A 560 -17.12 14.21 3.09
CA ASN A 560 -16.74 12.83 3.35
C ASN A 560 -16.56 12.56 4.86
N ARG A 561 -16.85 11.33 5.27
CA ARG A 561 -16.74 10.86 6.66
C ARG A 561 -15.79 9.68 6.83
N ILE A 562 -15.31 9.09 5.74
CA ILE A 562 -14.35 7.97 5.71
C ILE A 562 -12.99 8.45 5.24
N CYS A 563 -12.92 8.95 4.00
CA CYS A 563 -11.67 9.43 3.39
C CYS A 563 -11.70 10.94 3.17
N SER A 564 -10.61 11.65 3.43
CA SER A 564 -10.48 13.04 2.98
C SER A 564 -10.73 13.15 1.47
N LYS A 565 -11.45 14.18 0.99
CA LYS A 565 -11.76 14.37 -0.44
C LYS A 565 -10.51 14.35 -1.34
N ARG A 566 -9.39 14.82 -0.82
CA ARG A 566 -8.05 14.77 -1.40
C ARG A 566 -7.01 14.77 -0.29
N PHE A 567 -5.79 14.35 -0.59
CA PHE A 567 -4.69 14.33 0.38
C PHE A 567 -4.37 15.73 0.92
N GLY A 568 -3.89 15.80 2.17
CA GLY A 568 -3.51 17.07 2.82
C GLY A 568 -4.68 17.94 3.27
N VAL A 569 -5.91 17.45 3.16
CA VAL A 569 -7.13 18.15 3.61
C VAL A 569 -7.77 17.39 4.77
N PRO A 570 -8.24 18.06 5.84
CA PRO A 570 -8.94 17.39 6.93
C PRO A 570 -10.20 16.64 6.46
N LEU A 571 -10.49 15.51 7.11
CA LEU A 571 -11.73 14.77 6.90
C LEU A 571 -12.95 15.65 7.24
N GLY A 572 -13.99 15.60 6.41
CA GLY A 572 -15.18 16.45 6.57
C GLY A 572 -15.02 17.90 6.08
N ALA A 573 -13.90 18.26 5.46
CA ALA A 573 -13.72 19.60 4.87
C ALA A 573 -14.71 19.90 3.72
N ARG A 574 -14.80 21.18 3.34
CA ARG A 574 -15.63 21.63 2.21
C ARG A 574 -15.13 21.03 0.88
N PRO A 575 -16.00 20.86 -0.13
CA PRO A 575 -15.64 20.22 -1.41
C PRO A 575 -14.45 20.84 -2.16
N ASN A 576 -14.28 22.17 -2.07
CA ASN A 576 -13.21 22.93 -2.70
C ASN A 576 -12.03 23.23 -1.75
N ALA A 577 -11.98 22.59 -0.58
CA ALA A 577 -10.89 22.81 0.35
C ALA A 577 -9.54 22.38 -0.28
N LEU A 578 -8.56 23.26 -0.15
CA LEU A 578 -7.18 23.02 -0.55
C LEU A 578 -6.34 22.60 0.67
N PRO A 579 -5.21 21.89 0.46
CA PRO A 579 -4.34 21.49 1.54
C PRO A 579 -3.85 22.69 2.37
N SER A 580 -3.94 22.55 3.70
CA SER A 580 -3.41 23.49 4.69
C SER A 580 -2.50 22.71 5.62
N VAL A 581 -1.34 22.33 5.08
CA VAL A 581 -0.36 21.46 5.72
C VAL A 581 0.93 22.22 5.99
N THR A 582 1.65 21.80 7.04
CA THR A 582 3.02 22.24 7.30
C THR A 582 3.98 21.70 6.22
N LYS A 583 5.19 22.28 6.11
CA LYS A 583 6.24 21.75 5.22
C LYS A 583 6.60 20.29 5.51
N THR A 584 6.56 19.89 6.79
CA THR A 584 6.84 18.51 7.20
C THR A 584 5.73 17.56 6.75
N GLU A 585 4.48 17.94 6.92
CA GLU A 585 3.34 17.14 6.43
C GLU A 585 3.32 17.08 4.91
N PHE A 586 3.58 18.20 4.22
CA PHE A 586 3.71 18.22 2.77
C PHE A 586 4.80 17.24 2.30
N TYR A 587 5.98 17.29 2.92
CA TYR A 587 7.07 16.37 2.64
C TYR A 587 6.67 14.90 2.88
N ASN A 588 6.02 14.60 4.00
CA ASN A 588 5.60 13.24 4.32
C ASN A 588 4.51 12.72 3.37
N ILE A 589 3.52 13.54 3.02
CA ILE A 589 2.39 13.15 2.18
C ILE A 589 2.82 13.00 0.72
N TYR A 590 3.47 14.02 0.14
CA TYR A 590 3.69 14.10 -1.30
C TYR A 590 5.08 13.62 -1.72
N MET A 591 6.13 13.94 -0.94
CA MET A 591 7.50 13.61 -1.33
C MET A 591 7.90 12.19 -0.91
N VAL A 592 7.65 11.81 0.34
CA VAL A 592 7.95 10.46 0.84
C VAL A 592 6.83 9.49 0.51
N GLY A 593 5.58 9.86 0.82
CA GLY A 593 4.40 9.03 0.66
C GLY A 593 3.85 8.92 -0.76
N GLY A 594 4.36 9.73 -1.70
CA GLY A 594 4.04 9.62 -3.13
C GLY A 594 2.56 9.85 -3.47
N CYS A 595 1.80 10.51 -2.59
CA CYS A 595 0.39 10.79 -2.83
C CYS A 595 0.20 11.66 -4.08
N GLU A 596 -0.64 11.23 -5.02
CA GLU A 596 -0.90 11.98 -6.24
C GLU A 596 -1.92 13.13 -6.01
N PRO A 597 -1.62 14.39 -6.38
CA PRO A 597 -2.52 15.53 -6.13
C PRO A 597 -3.90 15.46 -6.80
N GLY A 598 -3.97 14.73 -7.92
CA GLY A 598 -5.19 14.51 -8.71
C GLY A 598 -6.19 13.59 -8.02
N VAL A 599 -5.78 12.79 -7.04
CA VAL A 599 -6.62 11.76 -6.41
C VAL A 599 -7.85 12.31 -5.71
N ARG A 600 -9.03 11.75 -6.00
CA ARG A 600 -10.30 12.11 -5.35
C ARG A 600 -10.97 10.90 -4.73
N PHE A 601 -11.47 11.08 -3.51
CA PHE A 601 -12.30 10.11 -2.82
C PHE A 601 -13.76 10.59 -2.78
N LEU A 602 -14.67 9.76 -3.27
CA LEU A 602 -16.10 10.03 -3.39
C LEU A 602 -16.88 9.03 -2.53
N GLU A 603 -17.85 9.52 -1.78
CA GLU A 603 -18.69 8.71 -0.89
C GLU A 603 -20.15 8.81 -1.34
N PHE A 604 -20.71 7.71 -1.85
CA PHE A 604 -22.11 7.62 -2.25
C PHE A 604 -22.93 6.97 -1.14
N GLY A 605 -23.55 7.81 -0.30
CA GLY A 605 -24.37 7.36 0.83
C GLY A 605 -25.86 7.33 0.49
N LEU A 606 -26.69 6.82 1.41
CA LEU A 606 -28.14 6.78 1.25
C LEU A 606 -28.74 8.20 1.10
N SER A 607 -29.73 8.34 0.21
CA SER A 607 -30.48 9.59 0.08
C SER A 607 -31.45 9.76 1.25
N LEU A 608 -31.43 10.93 1.89
CA LEU A 608 -32.26 11.24 3.07
C LEU A 608 -33.76 11.35 2.74
N ASN A 609 -34.13 11.41 1.46
CA ASN A 609 -35.53 11.56 1.02
C ASN A 609 -36.29 10.24 0.85
N THR A 610 -35.83 9.15 1.49
CA THR A 610 -36.56 7.88 1.55
C THR A 610 -37.03 7.61 2.98
N THR A 611 -37.82 8.52 3.54
CA THR A 611 -38.88 8.12 4.47
C THR A 611 -39.90 7.31 3.69
N ILE A 612 -40.09 6.07 4.11
CA ILE A 612 -41.12 5.13 3.66
C ILE A 612 -42.51 5.75 3.81
#